data_AF-A0A1G2W5A8-F1
#
_entry.id   AF-A0A1G2W5A8-F1
#
_cell.length_a   1.000
_cell.length_b   1.000
_cell.length_c   1.000
_cell.angle_alpha   90.00
_cell.angle_beta   90.00
_cell.angle_gamma   90.00
#
_symmetry.space_group_name_H-M   'P 1'
#
loop_
_entity.id
_entity.type
_entity.pdbx_description
1 polymer ?
#
loop_
_entity_poly.entity_id
_entity_poly.type
_entity_poly.pdbx_seq_one_letter_code
_entity_poly.pdbx_strand_id
1 'polypeptide(L)'
;MPTRIRTGLACGLQTSLKLFKFVLPLYVLVDLLKGTPVIDLLGSLFAPVMTLFGLPGEAAFAFIAAFLLNLYAAIAIMAPLDLTPWQVTQCGLMMGIAHNLVIEGGVLRSTGARGGLLTVFRLAIAVAAGLLLSALHHLWGG
;
A
#
# COMPACT_ATOMS: atom_id res chain seq x y z
N MET A 1 -13.31 33.45 -12.78
CA MET A 1 -13.13 32.01 -13.06
C MET A 1 -11.72 31.59 -13.50
N PRO A 2 -10.98 32.29 -14.40
CA PRO A 2 -9.68 31.79 -14.91
C PRO A 2 -8.57 31.73 -13.84
N THR A 3 -8.62 32.58 -12.82
CA THR A 3 -7.70 32.57 -11.68
C THR A 3 -7.83 31.30 -10.83
N ARG A 4 -9.04 30.76 -10.63
CA ARG A 4 -9.23 29.52 -9.83
C ARG A 4 -8.64 28.30 -10.52
N ILE A 5 -8.72 28.22 -11.85
CA ILE A 5 -8.12 27.14 -12.65
C ILE A 5 -6.60 27.24 -12.61
N ARG A 6 -6.03 28.44 -12.82
CA ARG A 6 -4.58 28.66 -12.77
C ARG A 6 -4.00 28.36 -11.38
N THR A 7 -4.66 28.82 -10.31
CA THR A 7 -4.25 28.53 -8.93
C THR A 7 -4.40 27.04 -8.59
N GLY A 8 -5.48 26.39 -9.05
CA GLY A 8 -5.69 24.95 -8.89
C GLY A 8 -4.60 24.13 -9.57
N LEU A 9 -4.28 24.44 -10.83
CA LEU A 9 -3.19 23.80 -11.58
C LEU A 9 -1.82 24.02 -10.90
N ALA A 10 -1.52 25.24 -10.48
CA ALA A 10 -0.27 25.55 -9.79
C ALA A 10 -0.15 24.79 -8.46
N CYS A 11 -1.23 24.73 -7.68
CA CYS A 11 -1.26 24.00 -6.40
C CYS A 11 -1.14 22.49 -6.61
N GLY A 12 -1.82 21.94 -7.63
CA GLY A 12 -1.70 20.55 -8.03
C GLY A 12 -0.27 20.20 -8.44
N LEU A 13 0.34 20.99 -9.32
CA LEU A 13 1.72 20.80 -9.75
C LEU A 13 2.70 20.87 -8.56
N GLN A 14 2.53 21.85 -7.67
CA GLN A 14 3.35 21.97 -6.48
C GLN A 14 3.23 20.75 -5.56
N THR A 15 2.02 20.19 -5.43
CA THR A 15 1.77 18.97 -4.63
C THR A 15 2.39 17.75 -5.30
N SER A 16 2.23 17.59 -6.61
CA SER A 16 2.86 16.51 -7.37
C SER A 16 4.39 16.54 -7.29
N LEU A 17 5.00 17.72 -7.38
CA LEU A 17 6.45 17.89 -7.23
C LEU A 17 6.93 17.52 -5.82
N LYS A 18 6.16 17.86 -4.78
CA LYS A 18 6.45 17.43 -3.41
C LYS A 18 6.40 15.92 -3.28
N LEU A 19 5.31 15.29 -3.76
CA LEU A 19 5.16 13.84 -3.74
C LEU A 19 6.29 13.14 -4.50
N PHE A 20 6.63 13.63 -5.70
CA PHE A 20 7.73 13.10 -6.50
C PHE A 20 9.06 13.11 -5.73
N LYS A 21 9.35 14.19 -5.01
CA LYS A 21 10.56 14.31 -4.18
C LYS A 21 10.64 13.27 -3.05
N PHE A 22 9.50 12.75 -2.58
CA PHE A 22 9.46 11.69 -1.56
C PHE A 22 9.41 10.29 -2.16
N VAL A 23 8.64 10.10 -3.24
CA VAL A 23 8.44 8.80 -3.89
C VAL A 23 9.70 8.37 -4.62
N LEU A 24 10.38 9.27 -5.34
CA LEU A 24 11.54 8.91 -6.16
C LEU A 24 12.73 8.36 -5.35
N PRO A 25 13.18 8.98 -4.25
CA PRO A 25 14.29 8.43 -3.46
C PRO A 25 13.95 7.07 -2.85
N LEU A 26 12.70 6.89 -2.39
CA LEU A 26 12.25 5.63 -1.83
C LEU A 26 12.16 4.54 -2.91
N TYR A 27 11.65 4.88 -4.09
CA TYR A 27 11.64 3.98 -5.26
C TYR A 27 13.05 3.52 -5.59
N VAL A 28 13.99 4.45 -5.77
CA VAL A 28 15.39 4.14 -6.10
C VAL A 28 16.01 3.27 -5.00
N LEU A 29 15.80 3.60 -3.73
CA LEU A 29 16.30 2.79 -2.62
C LEU A 29 15.79 1.35 -2.71
N VAL A 30 14.48 1.16 -2.91
CA VAL A 30 13.87 -0.17 -2.97
C VAL A 30 14.31 -0.94 -4.21
N ASP A 31 14.43 -0.26 -5.34
CA ASP A 31 14.92 -0.83 -6.60
C ASP A 31 16.36 -1.36 -6.44
N LEU A 32 17.24 -0.59 -5.77
CA LEU A 32 18.57 -1.09 -5.40
C LEU A 32 18.49 -2.26 -4.43
N LEU A 33 17.60 -2.20 -3.42
CA LEU A 33 17.42 -3.29 -2.45
C LEU A 33 16.87 -4.56 -3.10
N LYS A 34 16.08 -4.46 -4.18
CA LYS A 34 15.56 -5.60 -4.94
C LYS A 34 16.69 -6.44 -5.56
N GLY A 35 17.83 -5.82 -5.88
CA GLY A 35 19.03 -6.53 -6.30
C GLY A 35 19.82 -7.21 -5.17
N THR A 36 19.35 -7.11 -3.92
CA THR A 36 20.02 -7.68 -2.73
C THR A 36 19.21 -8.81 -2.11
N PRO A 37 19.85 -9.79 -1.43
CA PRO A 37 19.14 -10.91 -0.80
C PRO A 37 18.22 -10.50 0.37
N VAL A 38 18.22 -9.21 0.76
CA VAL A 38 17.39 -8.69 1.84
C VAL A 38 15.90 -8.78 1.49
N ILE A 39 15.54 -8.43 0.25
CA ILE A 39 14.15 -8.50 -0.21
C ILE A 39 13.70 -9.96 -0.32
N ASP A 40 14.55 -10.84 -0.85
CA ASP A 40 14.24 -12.28 -0.97
C ASP A 40 14.08 -12.96 0.40
N LEU A 41 14.95 -12.65 1.37
CA LEU A 41 14.87 -13.21 2.72
C LEU A 41 13.56 -12.81 3.40
N LEU A 42 13.23 -11.53 3.37
CA LEU A 42 11.99 -11.02 3.96
C LEU A 42 10.76 -11.48 3.15
N GLY A 43 10.88 -11.57 1.84
CA GLY A 43 9.87 -12.15 0.95
C GLY A 43 9.57 -13.59 1.33
N SER A 44 10.60 -14.41 1.60
CA SER A 44 10.42 -15.80 2.05
C SER A 44 9.78 -15.91 3.44
N LEU A 45 10.05 -14.95 4.33
CA LEU A 45 9.45 -14.90 5.66
C LEU A 45 7.94 -14.59 5.59
N PHE A 46 7.54 -13.66 4.70
CA PHE A 46 6.14 -13.26 4.52
C PHE A 46 5.41 -14.03 3.42
N ALA A 47 6.12 -14.87 2.67
CA ALA A 47 5.58 -15.76 1.64
C ALA A 47 4.34 -16.53 2.12
N PRO A 48 4.32 -17.24 3.27
CA PRO A 48 3.14 -18.04 3.65
C PRO A 48 1.87 -17.20 3.82
N VAL A 49 2.00 -15.93 4.24
CA VAL A 49 0.87 -15.01 4.36
C VAL A 49 0.46 -14.49 2.99
N MET A 50 1.42 -14.10 2.15
CA MET A 50 1.14 -13.51 0.84
C MET A 50 0.61 -14.55 -0.17
N THR A 51 1.06 -15.81 -0.09
CA THR A 51 0.58 -16.92 -0.91
C THR A 51 -0.90 -17.21 -0.68
N LEU A 52 -1.42 -16.96 0.53
CA LEU A 52 -2.86 -17.09 0.80
C LEU A 52 -3.70 -16.16 -0.08
N PHE A 53 -3.13 -15.02 -0.46
CA PHE A 53 -3.76 -14.04 -1.34
C PHE A 53 -3.32 -14.21 -2.81
N GLY A 54 -2.43 -15.14 -3.14
CA GLY A 54 -1.85 -15.25 -4.49
C GLY A 54 -0.88 -14.11 -4.82
N LEU A 55 -0.29 -13.49 -3.80
CA LEU A 55 0.68 -12.41 -3.92
C LEU A 55 2.11 -12.92 -3.73
N PRO A 56 3.11 -12.29 -4.37
CA PRO A 56 4.51 -12.58 -4.11
C PRO A 56 4.91 -12.07 -2.71
N GLY A 57 5.85 -12.74 -2.06
CA GLY A 57 6.23 -12.46 -0.67
C GLY A 57 6.78 -11.03 -0.48
N GLU A 58 7.44 -10.51 -1.51
CA GLU A 58 8.03 -9.19 -1.60
C GLU A 58 6.97 -8.07 -1.54
N ALA A 59 5.71 -8.35 -1.91
CA ALA A 59 4.62 -7.39 -1.77
C ALA A 59 4.34 -7.03 -0.29
N ALA A 60 4.76 -7.86 0.67
CA ALA A 60 4.61 -7.59 2.09
C ALA A 60 5.29 -6.28 2.51
N PHE A 61 6.38 -5.87 1.85
CA PHE A 61 7.03 -4.58 2.12
C PHE A 61 6.13 -3.39 1.82
N ALA A 62 5.37 -3.46 0.71
CA ALA A 62 4.43 -2.42 0.35
C ALA A 62 3.31 -2.33 1.41
N PHE A 63 2.83 -3.46 1.93
CA PHE A 63 1.86 -3.49 3.04
C PHE A 63 2.40 -2.88 4.33
N ILE A 64 3.63 -3.24 4.73
CA ILE A 64 4.26 -2.68 5.94
C ILE A 64 4.35 -1.15 5.82
N ALA A 65 4.81 -0.64 4.67
CA ALA A 65 4.88 0.80 4.43
C ALA A 65 3.50 1.46 4.35
N ALA A 66 2.50 0.81 3.77
CA ALA A 66 1.14 1.31 3.75
C ALA A 66 0.59 1.46 5.17
N PHE A 67 0.80 0.44 6.02
CA PHE A 67 0.24 0.37 7.37
C PHE A 67 0.94 1.35 8.33
N LEU A 68 2.26 1.48 8.22
CA LEU A 68 3.06 2.31 9.14
C LEU A 68 3.22 3.75 8.68
N LEU A 69 3.30 3.99 7.37
CA LEU A 69 3.62 5.29 6.79
C LEU A 69 2.40 5.86 6.05
N ASN A 70 2.26 5.54 4.76
CA ASN A 70 1.18 6.01 3.91
C ASN A 70 1.18 5.26 2.57
N LEU A 71 0.14 5.50 1.76
CA LEU A 71 -0.03 4.85 0.46
C LEU A 71 1.07 5.27 -0.55
N TYR A 72 1.63 6.47 -0.46
CA TYR A 72 2.68 6.92 -1.39
C TYR A 72 3.98 6.12 -1.19
N ALA A 73 4.33 5.84 0.07
CA ALA A 73 5.47 5.00 0.40
C ALA A 73 5.26 3.56 -0.10
N ALA A 74 4.04 3.03 0.07
CA ALA A 74 3.67 1.71 -0.45
C ALA A 74 3.77 1.63 -1.98
N ILE A 75 3.30 2.65 -2.71
CA ILE A 75 3.41 2.73 -4.17
C ILE A 75 4.88 2.77 -4.60
N ALA A 76 5.72 3.55 -3.92
CA ALA A 76 7.15 3.64 -4.23
C ALA A 76 7.85 2.28 -4.09
N ILE A 77 7.48 1.50 -3.08
CA ILE A 77 8.01 0.15 -2.83
C ILE A 77 7.44 -0.88 -3.81
N MET A 78 6.17 -0.74 -4.19
CA MET A 78 5.47 -1.69 -5.05
C MET A 78 5.85 -1.54 -6.52
N ALA A 79 6.15 -0.32 -6.97
CA ALA A 79 6.47 -0.02 -8.35
C ALA A 79 7.63 -0.84 -8.95
N PRO A 80 8.76 -1.08 -8.25
CA PRO A 80 9.84 -1.91 -8.78
C PRO A 80 9.58 -3.42 -8.66
N LEU A 81 8.49 -3.90 -8.05
CA LEU A 81 8.28 -5.34 -7.78
C LEU A 81 7.72 -6.17 -8.96
N ASP A 82 7.57 -5.57 -10.16
CA ASP A 82 7.05 -6.24 -11.37
C ASP A 82 5.74 -7.03 -11.16
N LEU A 83 4.86 -6.50 -10.29
CA LEU A 83 3.57 -7.12 -10.00
C LEU A 83 2.63 -7.09 -11.21
N THR A 84 1.80 -8.14 -11.35
CA THR A 84 0.76 -8.13 -12.39
C THR A 84 -0.31 -7.07 -12.09
N PRO A 85 -1.01 -6.52 -13.11
CA PRO A 85 -2.08 -5.54 -12.88
C PRO A 85 -3.15 -6.01 -11.90
N TRP A 86 -3.41 -7.33 -11.88
CA TRP A 86 -4.32 -7.95 -10.92
C TRP A 86 -3.80 -7.86 -9.48
N GLN A 87 -2.54 -8.24 -9.27
CA GLN A 87 -1.89 -8.16 -7.96
C GLN A 87 -1.81 -6.71 -7.46
N VAL A 88 -1.48 -5.76 -8.34
CA VAL A 88 -1.50 -4.32 -8.02
C VAL A 88 -2.88 -3.86 -7.56
N THR A 89 -3.94 -4.31 -8.24
CA THR A 89 -5.32 -3.97 -7.88
C THR A 89 -5.70 -4.57 -6.52
N GLN A 90 -5.33 -5.82 -6.27
CA GLN A 90 -5.59 -6.49 -5.01
C GLN A 90 -4.84 -5.84 -3.83
N CYS A 91 -3.55 -5.56 -4.01
CA CYS A 91 -2.76 -4.78 -3.06
C CYS A 91 -3.40 -3.40 -2.82
N GLY A 92 -3.76 -2.69 -3.90
CA GLY A 92 -4.39 -1.38 -3.84
C GLY A 92 -5.70 -1.37 -3.04
N LEU A 93 -6.57 -2.37 -3.25
CA LEU A 93 -7.82 -2.49 -2.49
C LEU A 93 -7.56 -2.69 -1.00
N MET A 94 -6.69 -3.67 -0.66
CA MET A 94 -6.39 -4.01 0.73
C MET A 94 -5.71 -2.83 1.45
N MET A 95 -4.70 -2.22 0.83
CA MET A 95 -3.99 -1.06 1.38
C MET A 95 -4.89 0.17 1.45
N GLY A 96 -5.80 0.37 0.48
CA GLY A 96 -6.78 1.45 0.53
C GLY A 96 -7.65 1.40 1.79
N ILE A 97 -8.10 0.20 2.15
CA ILE A 97 -8.90 -0.04 3.36
C ILE A 97 -8.06 0.16 4.64
N ALA A 98 -6.82 -0.32 4.65
CA ALA A 98 -5.99 -0.44 5.86
C ALA A 98 -4.68 0.35 5.82
N HIS A 99 -4.62 1.54 5.19
CA HIS A 99 -3.42 2.38 5.26
C HIS A 99 -3.33 3.17 6.56
N ASN A 100 -2.12 3.63 6.89
CA ASN A 100 -1.83 4.62 7.93
C ASN A 100 -2.44 4.30 9.32
N LEU A 101 -2.43 3.01 9.67
CA LEU A 101 -3.09 2.47 10.87
C LEU A 101 -2.55 3.08 12.17
N VAL A 102 -1.27 3.48 12.19
CA VAL A 102 -0.62 4.11 13.34
C VAL A 102 -1.20 5.50 13.59
N ILE A 103 -1.22 6.36 12.56
CA ILE A 103 -1.71 7.73 12.69
C ILE A 103 -3.22 7.73 12.90
N GLU A 104 -3.96 6.96 12.10
CA GLU A 104 -5.42 6.89 12.24
C GLU A 104 -5.82 6.29 13.60
N GLY A 105 -5.14 5.24 14.07
CA GLY A 105 -5.37 4.70 15.42
C GLY A 105 -5.17 5.76 16.52
N GLY A 106 -4.16 6.62 16.37
CA GLY A 106 -3.92 7.76 17.26
C GLY A 106 -5.02 8.82 17.18
N VAL A 107 -5.44 9.20 15.96
CA VAL A 107 -6.53 10.17 15.74
C VAL A 107 -7.85 9.64 16.29
N LEU A 108 -8.22 8.40 16.01
CA LEU A 108 -9.42 7.75 16.52
C LEU A 108 -9.44 7.64 18.05
N ARG A 109 -8.28 7.48 18.68
CA ARG A 109 -8.19 7.49 20.15
C ARG A 109 -8.44 8.90 20.72
N SER A 110 -8.03 9.94 20.00
CA SER A 110 -8.25 11.33 20.41
C SER A 110 -9.73 11.75 20.40
N THR A 111 -10.58 11.06 19.63
CA THR A 111 -12.04 11.32 19.57
C THR A 111 -12.85 10.50 20.60
N GLY A 112 -12.19 9.77 21.50
CA GLY A 112 -12.84 8.93 22.52
C GLY A 112 -13.30 7.56 22.01
N ALA A 113 -13.06 7.23 20.73
CA ALA A 113 -13.35 5.91 20.19
C ALA A 113 -12.27 4.89 20.59
N ARG A 114 -12.64 3.60 20.57
CA ARG A 114 -11.69 2.49 20.75
C ARG A 114 -10.86 2.31 19.48
N GLY A 115 -9.86 3.17 19.27
CA GLY A 115 -9.01 3.17 18.07
C GLY A 115 -8.48 1.79 17.70
N GLY A 116 -8.05 1.00 18.68
CA GLY A 116 -7.60 -0.39 18.44
C GLY A 116 -8.68 -1.30 17.86
N LEU A 117 -9.94 -1.19 18.30
CA LEU A 117 -11.04 -2.01 17.77
C LEU A 117 -11.33 -1.65 16.30
N LEU A 118 -11.34 -0.36 15.97
CA LEU A 118 -11.57 0.11 14.61
C LEU A 118 -10.42 -0.27 13.66
N THR A 119 -9.18 -0.23 14.14
CA THR A 119 -8.01 -0.74 13.40
C THR A 119 -8.13 -2.24 13.11
N VAL A 120 -8.59 -3.04 14.09
CA VAL A 120 -8.82 -4.48 13.88
C VAL A 120 -9.92 -4.72 12.84
N PHE A 121 -11.03 -3.99 12.91
CA PHE A 121 -12.09 -4.10 11.89
C PHE A 121 -11.58 -3.75 10.49
N ARG A 122 -10.75 -2.72 10.35
CA ARG A 122 -10.16 -2.35 9.05
C ARG A 122 -9.24 -3.43 8.51
N LEU A 123 -8.39 -4.00 9.35
CA LEU A 123 -7.56 -5.14 8.98
C LEU A 123 -8.41 -6.35 8.58
N ALA A 124 -9.47 -6.67 9.33
CA ALA A 124 -10.36 -7.76 9.01
C ALA A 124 -11.07 -7.57 7.65
N ILE A 125 -11.57 -6.36 7.38
CA ILE A 125 -12.21 -6.03 6.10
C ILE A 125 -11.17 -6.07 4.96
N ALA A 126 -9.95 -5.58 5.18
CA ALA A 126 -8.89 -5.64 4.19
C ALA A 126 -8.50 -7.09 3.85
N VAL A 127 -8.35 -7.95 4.85
CA VAL A 127 -8.10 -9.38 4.66
C VAL A 127 -9.26 -10.04 3.92
N ALA A 128 -10.51 -9.79 4.34
CA ALA A 128 -11.69 -10.34 3.67
C ALA A 128 -11.77 -9.88 2.20
N ALA A 129 -11.51 -8.61 1.91
CA ALA A 129 -11.49 -8.07 0.55
C ALA A 129 -10.38 -8.70 -0.30
N GLY A 130 -9.18 -8.91 0.27
CA GLY A 130 -8.08 -9.60 -0.38
C GLY A 130 -8.39 -11.05 -0.71
N LEU A 131 -8.98 -11.78 0.24
CA LEU A 131 -9.42 -13.17 0.03
C LEU A 131 -10.53 -13.27 -1.02
N LEU A 132 -11.49 -12.35 -1.00
CA LEU A 132 -12.57 -12.29 -1.99
C LEU A 132 -12.02 -12.04 -3.40
N LEU A 133 -11.09 -11.11 -3.56
CA LEU A 133 -10.42 -10.89 -4.86
C LEU A 133 -9.61 -12.09 -5.29
N SER A 134 -8.87 -12.73 -4.38
CA SER A 134 -8.09 -13.93 -4.69
C SER A 134 -9.00 -15.09 -5.12
N ALA A 135 -10.13 -15.28 -4.43
CA ALA A 135 -11.14 -16.27 -4.82
C ALA A 135 -11.78 -15.95 -6.18
N LEU A 136 -12.11 -14.67 -6.44
CA LEU A 136 -12.66 -14.25 -7.72
C LEU A 136 -11.67 -14.45 -8.88
N HIS A 137 -10.38 -14.23 -8.61
CA HIS A 137 -9.32 -14.52 -9.57
C HIS A 137 -9.26 -16.01 -9.90
N HIS A 138 -9.35 -16.88 -8.88
CA HIS A 138 -9.35 -18.32 -9.09
C HIS A 138 -10.61 -18.79 -9.84
N LEU A 139 -11.75 -18.11 -9.69
CA LEU A 139 -13.00 -18.43 -10.41
C LEU A 139 -13.01 -17.94 -11.85
N TRP A 140 -12.34 -16.82 -12.15
CA TRP A 140 -12.31 -16.23 -13.50
C TRP A 140 -11.08 -16.63 -14.32
N GLY A 141 -9.98 -16.98 -13.65
CA GLY A 141 -8.69 -17.35 -14.25
C GLY A 141 -8.48 -18.86 -14.45
N GLY A 142 -9.57 -19.65 -14.45
CA GLY A 142 -9.57 -21.07 -14.85
C GLY A 142 -9.78 -21.25 -16.35
#